data_AF-A0A353RM02-F1
#
_entry.id   AF-A0A353RM02-F1
#
_cell.length_a   1.000
_cell.length_b   1.000
_cell.length_c   1.000
_cell.angle_alpha   90.00
_cell.angle_beta   90.00
_cell.angle_gamma   90.00
#
_symmetry.space_group_name_H-M   'P 1'
#
loop_
_entity.id
_entity.type
_entity.pdbx_description
1 polymer ?
#
loop_
_entity_poly.entity_id
_entity_poly.type
_entity_poly.pdbx_seq_one_letter_code
_entity_poly.pdbx_strand_id
1 'polypeptide(L)'
;ADQGYAYLKRFTFEATEKALNFLGENSASQLFLLTDVVYPRVKVVFGGNDDFREPLEIDVEEFITVKSYKAKGKRISNYEVKTVEELEPLRFPEPDPEPQETMKVEIDEENGESTLSDADLRDEIIGQMKLFD
;
A
#
# COMPACT_ATOMS: atom_id res chain seq x y z
N ALA A 1 -2.99 19.85 22.42
CA ALA A 1 -2.27 20.63 23.44
C ALA A 1 -2.68 22.11 23.44
N ASP A 2 -2.23 22.95 22.51
CA ASP A 2 -2.41 24.42 22.61
C ASP A 2 -3.86 24.92 22.58
N GLN A 3 -4.76 24.20 21.91
CA GLN A 3 -6.17 24.55 21.78
C GLN A 3 -7.10 23.43 22.28
N GLY A 4 -6.56 22.37 22.88
CA GLY A 4 -7.35 21.20 23.29
C GLY A 4 -7.95 20.35 22.16
N TYR A 5 -7.84 20.76 20.90
CA TYR A 5 -8.43 20.01 19.77
C TYR A 5 -7.58 18.82 19.30
N ALA A 6 -8.27 17.81 18.78
CA ALA A 6 -7.67 16.66 18.11
C ALA A 6 -7.47 16.93 16.60
N TYR A 7 -6.36 16.44 16.07
CA TYR A 7 -5.97 16.60 14.67
C TYR A 7 -5.62 15.24 14.08
N LEU A 8 -6.04 15.03 12.83
CA LEU A 8 -5.66 13.88 12.04
C LEU A 8 -4.50 14.27 11.12
N LYS A 9 -3.43 13.48 11.14
CA LYS A 9 -2.21 13.74 10.38
C LYS A 9 -1.88 12.53 9.52
N ARG A 10 -1.73 12.77 8.21
CA ARG A 10 -1.34 11.77 7.22
C ARG A 10 -0.04 12.19 6.57
N PHE A 11 0.99 11.37 6.67
CA PHE A 11 2.32 11.63 6.14
C PHE A 11 3.03 10.30 5.83
N THR A 12 4.05 10.37 4.98
CA THR A 12 4.91 9.22 4.67
C THR A 12 6.13 9.26 5.58
N PHE A 13 6.53 8.11 6.11
CA PHE A 13 7.79 7.98 6.82
C PHE A 13 8.95 8.03 5.82
N GLU A 14 9.89 8.93 6.08
CA GLU A 14 11.13 9.05 5.31
C GLU A 14 12.28 8.51 6.16
N ALA A 15 13.14 7.68 5.58
CA ALA A 15 14.31 7.15 6.25
C ALA A 15 15.24 8.30 6.66
N THR A 16 15.60 8.35 7.94
CA THR A 16 16.50 9.37 8.48
C THR A 16 17.27 8.82 9.67
N GLU A 17 18.52 9.27 9.83
CA GLU A 17 19.35 8.92 10.98
C GLU A 17 18.97 9.69 12.26
N LYS A 18 18.18 10.77 12.12
CA LYS A 18 17.81 11.64 13.23
C LYS A 18 16.43 11.28 13.77
N ALA A 19 16.29 11.24 15.08
CA ALA A 19 14.98 11.13 15.71
C ALA A 19 14.11 12.35 15.37
N LEU A 20 12.95 12.10 14.77
CA LEU A 20 11.98 13.13 14.40
C LEU A 20 10.75 13.06 15.29
N ASN A 21 10.25 14.23 15.69
CA ASN A 21 8.99 14.35 16.43
C ASN A 21 7.88 14.86 15.50
N PHE A 22 6.78 14.09 15.41
CA PHE A 22 5.60 14.44 14.61
C PHE A 22 4.40 14.93 15.45
N LEU A 23 4.45 14.83 16.78
CA LEU A 23 3.40 15.28 17.71
C LEU A 23 3.49 16.77 18.06
N GLY A 24 4.61 17.41 17.70
CA GLY A 24 4.90 18.80 18.02
C GLY A 24 5.71 18.96 19.30
N GLU A 25 6.06 20.20 19.63
CA GLU A 25 6.99 20.52 20.73
C GLU A 25 6.33 20.62 22.10
N ASN A 26 4.99 20.69 22.16
CA ASN A 26 4.28 20.82 23.42
C ASN A 26 4.26 19.48 24.18
N SER A 27 4.72 19.48 25.44
CA SER A 27 4.76 18.29 26.30
C SER A 27 3.38 17.73 26.65
N ALA A 28 2.32 18.53 26.53
CA ALA A 28 0.94 18.10 26.69
C ALA A 28 0.32 17.56 25.38
N SER A 29 1.11 17.42 24.30
CA SER A 29 0.64 16.71 23.10
C SER A 29 0.49 15.22 23.40
N GLN A 30 -0.69 14.69 23.07
CA GLN A 30 -1.03 13.28 23.26
C GLN A 30 -1.27 12.62 21.90
N LEU A 31 -0.76 11.39 21.75
CA LEU A 31 -1.07 10.52 20.63
C LEU A 31 -2.31 9.67 20.98
N PHE A 32 -3.30 9.62 20.10
CA PHE A 32 -4.48 8.77 20.26
C PHE A 32 -4.32 7.43 19.53
N LEU A 33 -3.92 7.48 18.26
CA LEU A 33 -3.79 6.33 17.38
C LEU A 33 -2.66 6.59 16.37
N LEU A 34 -1.88 5.56 16.08
CA LEU A 34 -0.92 5.52 14.98
C LEU A 34 -1.15 4.20 14.22
N THR A 35 -1.41 4.29 12.93
CA THR A 35 -1.66 3.14 12.05
C THR A 35 -0.95 3.35 10.72
N ASP A 36 -0.49 2.26 10.11
CA ASP A 36 0.12 2.18 8.78
C ASP A 36 -0.82 1.55 7.74
N VAL A 37 -2.09 1.32 8.11
CA VAL A 37 -3.13 0.80 7.21
C VAL A 37 -3.33 1.73 6.02
N VAL A 38 -3.42 1.14 4.81
CA VAL A 38 -3.46 1.87 3.53
C VAL A 38 -4.70 2.74 3.37
N TYR A 39 -5.86 2.20 3.75
CA TYR A 39 -7.17 2.90 3.70
C TYR A 39 -7.80 2.93 5.10
N PRO A 40 -7.19 3.66 6.05
CA PRO A 40 -7.62 3.59 7.44
C PRO A 40 -8.97 4.28 7.60
N ARG A 41 -9.85 3.64 8.36
CA ARG A 41 -11.07 4.24 8.86
C ARG A 41 -10.95 4.34 10.37
N VAL A 42 -11.35 5.47 10.92
CA VAL A 42 -11.24 5.71 12.36
C VAL A 42 -12.57 6.18 12.92
N LYS A 43 -12.88 5.73 14.13
CA LYS A 43 -14.05 6.16 14.89
C LYS A 43 -13.60 7.00 16.07
N VAL A 44 -14.08 8.23 16.12
CA VAL A 44 -13.73 9.22 17.14
C VAL A 44 -14.85 9.26 18.16
N VAL A 45 -14.54 8.89 19.40
CA VAL A 45 -15.49 8.95 20.52
C VAL A 45 -15.23 10.23 21.30
N PHE A 46 -16.26 11.06 21.45
CA PHE A 46 -16.18 12.31 22.18
C PHE A 46 -16.19 12.08 23.70
N GLY A 47 -15.66 13.04 24.45
CA GLY A 47 -15.51 12.98 25.90
C GLY A 47 -15.88 14.28 26.59
N GLY A 48 -15.61 14.33 27.89
CA GLY A 48 -15.86 15.51 28.72
C GLY A 48 -17.32 15.94 28.63
N ASN A 49 -17.55 17.21 28.27
CA ASN A 49 -18.89 17.77 28.12
C ASN A 49 -19.59 17.35 26.81
N ASP A 50 -18.88 16.68 25.90
CA ASP A 50 -19.40 16.27 24.59
C ASP A 50 -19.60 14.74 24.50
N ASP A 51 -19.53 14.01 25.63
CA ASP A 51 -19.63 12.54 25.67
C ASP A 51 -20.97 11.97 25.19
N PHE A 52 -22.04 12.76 25.27
CA PHE A 52 -23.39 12.43 24.81
C PHE A 52 -23.52 12.40 23.28
N ARG A 53 -22.51 12.88 22.55
CA ARG A 53 -22.54 12.94 21.09
C ARG A 53 -22.28 11.58 20.48
N GLU A 54 -22.88 11.36 19.32
CA GLU A 54 -22.58 10.17 18.52
C GLU A 54 -21.11 10.19 18.06
N PRO A 55 -20.44 9.02 18.08
CA PRO A 55 -19.08 8.91 17.56
C PRO A 55 -19.00 9.32 16.09
N LEU A 56 -17.90 9.96 15.71
CA LEU A 56 -17.64 10.39 14.35
C LEU A 56 -16.77 9.36 13.63
N GLU A 57 -17.30 8.76 12.57
CA GLU A 57 -16.51 7.91 11.67
C GLU A 57 -15.85 8.76 10.57
N ILE A 58 -14.57 8.49 10.31
CA ILE A 58 -13.76 9.24 9.35
C ILE A 58 -13.05 8.26 8.43
N ASP A 59 -13.29 8.39 7.13
CA ASP A 59 -12.42 7.85 6.09
C ASP A 59 -11.21 8.78 5.94
N VAL A 60 -10.02 8.29 6.26
CA VAL A 60 -8.80 9.13 6.29
C VAL A 60 -8.41 9.61 4.89
N GLU A 61 -8.67 8.83 3.84
CA GLU A 61 -8.33 9.17 2.46
C GLU A 61 -9.12 10.39 2.00
N GLU A 62 -10.43 10.37 2.24
CA GLU A 62 -11.33 11.46 1.88
C GLU A 62 -11.15 12.67 2.81
N PHE A 63 -10.77 12.44 4.06
CA PHE A 63 -10.64 13.51 5.04
C PHE A 63 -9.41 14.37 4.83
N ILE A 64 -8.24 13.77 4.54
CA ILE A 64 -6.99 14.52 4.40
C ILE A 64 -6.04 13.87 3.37
N THR A 65 -5.51 14.71 2.48
CA THR A 65 -4.41 14.29 1.59
C THR A 65 -3.12 14.06 2.38
N VAL A 66 -2.17 13.33 1.81
CA VAL A 66 -0.81 13.24 2.38
C VAL A 66 -0.21 14.63 2.53
N LYS A 67 0.40 14.90 3.69
CA LYS A 67 1.11 16.14 4.04
C LYS A 67 2.51 15.81 4.57
N SER A 68 3.33 16.84 4.79
CA SER A 68 4.62 16.70 5.46
C SER A 68 4.46 16.27 6.92
N TYR A 69 5.43 15.51 7.44
CA TYR A 69 5.54 15.18 8.86
C TYR A 69 5.69 16.42 9.77
N LYS A 70 5.98 17.61 9.23
CA LYS A 70 6.00 18.87 10.01
C LYS A 70 4.63 19.53 10.11
N ALA A 71 3.67 19.13 9.28
CA ALA A 71 2.33 19.72 9.28
C ALA A 71 1.57 19.34 10.57
N LYS A 72 0.69 20.23 11.02
CA LYS A 72 -0.16 19.98 12.19
C LYS A 72 -1.24 18.91 11.93
N GLY A 73 -1.68 18.77 10.68
CA GLY A 73 -2.81 17.93 10.28
C GLY A 73 -4.12 18.71 10.17
N LYS A 74 -5.22 18.01 9.89
CA LYS A 74 -6.57 18.56 9.77
C LYS A 74 -7.31 18.35 11.09
N ARG A 75 -7.95 19.40 11.60
CA ARG A 75 -8.74 19.32 12.84
C ARG A 75 -9.93 18.40 12.63
N ILE A 76 -10.12 17.45 13.56
CA ILE A 76 -11.23 16.49 13.54
C ILE A 76 -12.55 17.18 13.85
N SER A 77 -12.60 17.88 14.98
CA SER A 77 -13.79 18.62 15.45
C SER A 77 -13.38 19.74 16.41
N ASN A 78 -14.35 20.53 16.85
CA ASN A 78 -14.18 21.50 17.94
C ASN A 78 -14.53 20.91 19.32
N TYR A 79 -14.75 19.60 19.40
CA TYR A 79 -15.20 18.91 20.60
C TYR A 79 -14.05 18.17 21.27
N GLU A 80 -14.22 17.86 22.55
CA GLU A 80 -13.25 17.06 23.29
C GLU A 80 -13.29 15.60 22.83
N VAL A 81 -12.14 15.04 22.46
CA VAL A 81 -12.01 13.64 22.03
C VAL A 81 -11.49 12.80 23.19
N LYS A 82 -12.22 11.75 23.52
CA LYS A 82 -11.84 10.79 24.57
C LYS A 82 -10.91 9.71 24.02
N THR A 83 -11.35 9.03 22.97
CA THR A 83 -10.64 7.92 22.35
C THR A 83 -10.83 7.93 20.85
N VAL A 84 -9.89 7.31 20.15
CA VAL A 84 -9.98 7.03 18.72
C VAL A 84 -9.78 5.54 18.54
N GLU A 85 -10.75 4.90 17.89
CA GLU A 85 -10.74 3.48 17.56
C GLU A 85 -10.45 3.31 16.07
N GLU A 86 -9.61 2.33 15.74
CA GLU A 86 -9.39 1.93 14.36
C GLU A 86 -10.53 1.01 13.91
N LEU A 87 -11.08 1.28 12.72
CA LEU A 87 -12.10 0.48 12.07
C LEU A 87 -11.51 -0.26 10.89
N GLU A 88 -12.18 -1.33 10.48
CA GLU A 88 -11.76 -2.08 9.30
C GLU A 88 -11.88 -1.23 8.01
N PRO A 89 -10.84 -1.25 7.15
CA PRO A 89 -10.89 -0.65 5.84
C PRO A 89 -12.01 -1.23 4.98
N LEU A 90 -12.64 -0.37 4.18
CA LEU A 90 -13.61 -0.81 3.16
C LEU A 90 -12.94 -1.21 1.84
N ARG A 91 -11.66 -0.88 1.68
CA ARG A 91 -10.87 -1.13 0.48
C ARG A 91 -9.56 -1.77 0.89
N PHE A 92 -9.08 -2.69 0.08
CA PHE A 92 -7.76 -3.27 0.21
C PHE A 92 -6.95 -2.90 -1.04
N PRO A 93 -5.63 -2.64 -0.91
CA PRO A 93 -4.80 -2.44 -2.08
C PRO A 93 -4.92 -3.67 -2.98
N GLU A 94 -4.97 -3.45 -4.29
CA GLU A 94 -4.83 -4.55 -5.24
C GLU A 94 -3.46 -5.20 -5.01
N PRO A 95 -3.37 -6.54 -5.07
CA PRO A 95 -2.08 -7.21 -4.96
C PRO A 95 -1.17 -6.67 -6.06
N ASP A 96 0.06 -6.29 -5.70
CA ASP A 96 1.06 -5.93 -6.69
C ASP A 96 1.17 -7.10 -7.69
N PRO A 97 1.22 -6.81 -9.01
CA PRO A 97 1.50 -7.86 -9.98
C PRO A 97 2.84 -8.49 -9.59
N GLU A 98 2.82 -9.78 -9.25
CA GLU A 98 4.05 -10.49 -8.93
C GLU A 98 5.07 -10.23 -10.04
N PRO A 99 6.33 -9.88 -9.71
CA PRO A 99 7.36 -9.81 -10.73
C PRO A 99 7.40 -11.19 -11.39
N GLN A 100 7.00 -11.25 -12.66
CA GLN A 100 7.23 -12.45 -13.46
C GLN A 100 8.72 -12.73 -13.39
N GLU A 101 9.12 -13.73 -12.59
CA GLU A 101 10.42 -14.33 -12.73
C GLU A 101 10.48 -14.79 -14.17
N THR A 102 11.24 -14.05 -14.97
CA THR A 102 11.65 -14.50 -16.28
C THR A 102 12.52 -15.73 -16.01
N MET A 103 11.88 -16.89 -16.00
CA MET A 103 12.57 -18.17 -16.04
C MET A 103 13.46 -18.12 -17.28
N LYS A 104 14.74 -17.79 -17.06
CA LYS A 104 15.78 -18.04 -18.05
C LYS A 104 15.84 -19.54 -18.18
N VAL A 105 15.18 -20.07 -19.21
CA VAL A 105 15.40 -21.43 -19.66
C VAL A 105 16.83 -21.44 -20.20
N GLU A 106 17.78 -21.90 -19.40
CA GLU A 106 19.08 -22.34 -19.90
C GLU A 106 18.81 -23.60 -20.73
N ILE A 107 18.74 -23.42 -22.05
CA ILE A 107 18.76 -24.52 -23.00
C ILE A 107 20.21 -24.99 -23.01
N ASP A 108 20.48 -26.10 -22.33
CA ASP A 108 21.74 -26.81 -22.44
C ASP A 108 21.81 -27.37 -23.87
N GLU A 109 22.69 -26.81 -24.70
CA GLU A 109 23.00 -27.34 -26.03
C GLU A 109 23.80 -28.65 -25.86
N GLU A 110 23.09 -29.74 -25.54
CA GLU A 110 23.66 -31.07 -25.66
C GLU A 110 23.61 -31.49 -27.14
N ASN A 111 24.80 -31.48 -27.72
CA ASN A 111 25.14 -31.86 -29.08
C ASN A 111 24.66 -33.29 -29.42
N GLY A 112 23.49 -33.40 -30.04
CA GLY A 112 22.97 -34.63 -30.65
C GLY A 112 23.05 -34.56 -32.16
N GLU A 113 24.09 -35.15 -32.75
CA GLU A 113 24.22 -35.39 -34.19
C GLU A 113 23.00 -36.17 -34.72
N SER A 114 22.06 -35.46 -35.35
CA SER A 114 21.08 -36.06 -36.27
C SER A 114 21.30 -35.45 -37.64
N THR A 115 21.93 -36.20 -38.54
CA THR A 115 22.18 -35.82 -39.95
C THR A 115 20.90 -35.89 -40.80
N LEU A 116 19.80 -35.33 -40.31
CA LEU A 116 18.56 -35.15 -41.04
C LEU A 116 18.40 -33.66 -41.26
N SER A 117 18.40 -33.26 -42.53
CA SER A 117 18.25 -31.84 -42.86
C SER A 117 16.81 -31.41 -42.54
N ASP A 118 16.62 -30.14 -42.18
CA ASP A 118 15.29 -29.54 -41.98
C ASP A 118 14.33 -29.79 -43.18
N ALA A 119 14.88 -30.03 -44.37
CA ALA A 119 14.11 -30.39 -45.56
C ALA A 119 13.50 -31.79 -45.48
N ASP A 120 14.22 -32.77 -44.92
CA ASP A 120 13.76 -34.16 -44.81
C ASP A 120 12.63 -34.29 -43.78
N LEU A 121 12.71 -33.53 -42.67
CA LEU A 121 11.66 -33.48 -41.65
C LEU A 121 10.36 -32.83 -42.17
N ARG A 122 10.47 -31.83 -43.05
CA ARG A 122 9.30 -31.19 -43.68
C ARG A 122 8.64 -32.10 -44.71
N ASP A 123 9.43 -32.84 -45.49
CA ASP A 123 8.91 -33.77 -46.50
C ASP A 123 8.13 -34.93 -45.86
N GLU A 124 8.52 -35.37 -44.65
CA GLU A 124 7.79 -36.38 -43.87
C GLU A 124 6.46 -35.84 -43.32
N ILE A 125 6.44 -34.62 -42.79
CA ILE A 125 5.21 -33.99 -42.26
C ILE A 125 4.18 -33.73 -43.38
N ILE A 126 4.65 -33.39 -44.58
CA ILE A 126 3.80 -33.05 -45.73
C ILE A 126 3.52 -34.29 -46.60
N GLY A 127 4.17 -35.44 -46.31
CA GLY A 127 3.96 -36.71 -47.00
C GLY A 127 4.37 -36.70 -48.48
N GLN A 128 5.27 -35.78 -48.86
CA GLN A 128 5.59 -35.53 -50.25
C GLN A 128 6.83 -36.35 -50.65
N MET A 129 6.61 -37.56 -51.18
CA MET A 129 7.70 -38.38 -51.72
C MET A 129 8.32 -37.68 -52.94
N LYS A 130 9.62 -37.37 -52.88
CA LYS A 130 10.38 -36.91 -54.05
C LYS A 130 10.35 -38.00 -55.12
N LEU A 131 9.69 -37.72 -56.23
CA LEU A 131 9.71 -38.56 -57.42
C LEU A 131 10.57 -37.85 -58.47
N PHE A 132 11.68 -38.51 -58.81
CA PHE A 132 12.67 -38.25 -59.87
C PHE A 132 13.95 -37.47 -59.51
N ASP A 133 15.08 -38.05 -59.96
CA ASP A 133 16.49 -37.61 -59.89
C ASP A 133 16.76 -36.26 -60.59
#